data_AF-A0A7X7IQV6-F1
#
_entry.id   AF-A0A7X7IQV6-F1
#
_cell.length_a   1.000
_cell.length_b   1.000
_cell.length_c   1.000
_cell.angle_alpha   90.00
_cell.angle_beta   90.00
_cell.angle_gamma   90.00
#
_symmetry.space_group_name_H-M   'P 1'
#
loop_
_entity.id
_entity.type
_entity.pdbx_description
1 polymer ?
#
loop_
_entity_poly.entity_id
_entity_poly.type
_entity_poly.pdbx_seq_one_letter_code
_entity_poly.pdbx_strand_id
1 'polypeptide(L)'
;KSGDLVEIELEIDSKNDYEYLIFEDMKPAGFEPVDVRSGYTGNELGAYVEFRDNRVVFLVRALARGKHSVSYRMRAEIPGRFSALPTKASAMYAPELKGNSDEIKLQVVD
;
A
#
# COMPACT_ATOMS: atom_id res chain seq x y z
N LYS A 1 14.36 -8.02 11.23
CA LYS A 1 14.29 -8.82 12.47
C LYS A 1 12.93 -8.58 13.12
N SER A 2 12.49 -9.46 14.02
CA SER A 2 11.29 -9.19 14.81
C SER A 2 11.47 -7.89 15.60
N GLY A 3 10.43 -7.06 15.64
CA GLY A 3 10.42 -5.72 16.22
C GLY A 3 10.86 -4.60 15.27
N ASP A 4 11.51 -4.90 14.14
CA ASP A 4 12.01 -3.89 13.22
C ASP A 4 10.86 -3.13 12.55
N LEU A 5 11.06 -1.81 12.42
CA LEU A 5 10.24 -0.98 11.56
C LEU A 5 10.74 -1.06 10.13
N VAL A 6 9.83 -1.32 9.21
CA VAL A 6 10.06 -1.30 7.77
C VAL A 6 9.18 -0.24 7.14
N GLU A 7 9.73 0.46 6.16
CA GLU A 7 8.98 1.37 5.31
C GLU A 7 8.61 0.63 4.03
N ILE A 8 7.33 0.70 3.68
CA ILE A 8 6.77 0.16 2.46
C ILE A 8 6.57 1.37 1.56
N GLU A 9 7.17 1.34 0.38
CA GLU A 9 7.00 2.35 -0.65
C GLU A 9 6.26 1.74 -1.84
N LEU A 10 5.15 2.38 -2.23
CA LEU A 10 4.42 2.06 -3.44
C LEU A 10 4.83 3.06 -4.53
N GLU A 11 5.50 2.57 -5.56
CA GLU A 11 5.79 3.35 -6.77
C GLU A 11 4.64 3.21 -7.77
N ILE A 12 4.10 4.34 -8.23
CA ILE A 12 2.94 4.39 -9.13
C ILE A 12 3.34 5.13 -10.40
N ASP A 13 3.27 4.44 -11.54
CA ASP A 13 3.44 5.05 -12.87
C ASP A 13 2.09 5.23 -13.55
N SER A 14 1.69 6.49 -13.72
CA SER A 14 0.43 6.87 -14.34
C SER A 14 0.62 7.38 -15.76
N LYS A 15 -0.01 6.70 -16.74
CA LYS A 15 0.06 7.10 -18.16
C LYS A 15 -0.74 8.37 -18.47
N ASN A 16 -1.76 8.69 -17.68
CA ASN A 16 -2.66 9.84 -17.87
C ASN A 16 -3.04 10.47 -16.53
N ASP A 17 -3.81 11.54 -16.57
CA ASP A 17 -4.48 12.05 -15.39
C ASP A 17 -5.71 11.17 -15.09
N TYR A 18 -5.82 10.67 -13.86
CA TYR A 18 -6.90 9.80 -13.40
C TYR A 18 -7.54 10.33 -12.12
N GLU A 19 -8.76 9.89 -11.85
CA GLU A 19 -9.52 10.26 -10.66
C GLU A 19 -10.15 9.05 -9.98
N TYR A 20 -10.40 9.17 -8.68
CA TYR A 20 -11.07 8.17 -7.85
C TYR A 20 -10.43 6.77 -7.97
N LEU A 21 -9.12 6.72 -7.75
CA LEU A 21 -8.35 5.49 -7.72
C LEU A 21 -8.29 4.91 -6.31
N ILE A 22 -8.24 3.58 -6.25
CA ILE A 22 -8.05 2.81 -5.03
C ILE A 22 -6.79 1.96 -5.21
N PHE A 23 -5.85 2.10 -4.29
CA PHE A 23 -4.69 1.21 -4.18
C PHE A 23 -4.86 0.37 -2.91
N GLU A 24 -5.01 -0.94 -3.06
CA GLU A 24 -5.12 -1.90 -1.97
C GLU A 24 -3.81 -2.67 -1.83
N ASP A 25 -3.10 -2.47 -0.73
CA ASP A 25 -1.87 -3.18 -0.43
C ASP A 25 -2.07 -4.21 0.67
N MET A 26 -1.87 -5.48 0.33
CA MET A 26 -2.18 -6.59 1.22
C MET A 26 -1.08 -6.79 2.25
N LYS A 27 -1.47 -6.78 3.52
CA LYS A 27 -0.55 -6.99 4.63
C LYS A 27 -0.02 -8.42 4.64
N PRO A 28 1.31 -8.64 4.64
CA PRO A 28 1.85 -9.96 4.94
C PRO A 28 1.52 -10.36 6.38
N ALA A 29 1.17 -11.62 6.62
CA ALA A 29 0.60 -12.07 7.90
C ALA A 29 1.48 -11.83 9.15
N GLY A 30 2.81 -11.75 8.99
CA GLY A 30 3.74 -11.52 10.10
C GLY A 30 4.04 -10.05 10.41
N PHE A 31 3.30 -9.11 9.80
CA PHE A 31 3.54 -7.68 9.90
C PHE A 31 2.27 -6.95 10.36
N GLU A 32 2.45 -5.82 11.02
CA GLU A 32 1.38 -4.92 11.45
C GLU A 32 1.67 -3.47 11.04
N PRO A 33 0.68 -2.69 10.58
CA PRO A 33 0.90 -1.27 10.29
C PRO A 33 1.15 -0.51 11.60
N VAL A 34 2.08 0.45 11.55
CA VAL A 34 2.38 1.29 12.72
C VAL A 34 1.20 2.23 13.01
N ASP A 35 0.63 2.78 11.96
CA ASP A 35 -0.57 3.61 12.05
C ASP A 35 -1.82 2.71 11.99
N VAL A 36 -2.75 2.93 12.92
CA VAL A 36 -3.99 2.14 13.03
C VAL A 36 -5.24 2.98 12.85
N ARG A 37 -5.09 4.30 12.75
CA ARG A 37 -6.20 5.25 12.60
C ARG A 37 -6.30 5.68 11.15
N SER A 38 -7.40 5.31 10.50
CA SER A 38 -7.72 5.79 9.16
C SER A 38 -7.90 7.31 9.14
N GLY A 39 -7.49 7.94 8.03
CA GLY A 39 -7.53 9.39 7.90
C GLY A 39 -6.65 9.93 6.79
N TYR A 40 -6.63 11.26 6.67
CA TYR A 40 -5.63 11.96 5.87
C TYR A 40 -4.33 12.05 6.66
N THR A 41 -3.24 11.57 6.05
CA THR A 41 -1.91 11.52 6.68
C THR A 41 -0.96 12.60 6.16
N GLY A 42 -1.39 13.41 5.18
CA GLY A 42 -0.51 14.36 4.48
C GLY A 42 0.47 13.69 3.52
N ASN A 43 0.20 12.44 3.10
CA ASN A 43 1.00 11.73 2.12
C ASN A 43 1.03 12.43 0.75
N GLU A 44 2.02 12.11 -0.08
CA GLU A 44 2.26 12.76 -1.37
C GLU A 44 1.12 12.61 -2.37
N LEU A 45 0.31 11.54 -2.26
CA LEU A 45 -0.87 11.34 -3.11
C LEU A 45 -2.10 12.13 -2.65
N GLY A 46 -2.02 12.82 -1.51
CA GLY A 46 -3.19 13.43 -0.86
C GLY A 46 -4.29 12.41 -0.54
N ALA A 47 -3.92 11.13 -0.41
CA ALA A 47 -4.85 10.03 -0.25
C ALA A 47 -5.48 10.04 1.15
N TYR A 48 -6.76 9.66 1.23
CA TYR A 48 -7.31 9.14 2.48
C TYR A 48 -6.83 7.71 2.65
N VAL A 49 -6.25 7.39 3.82
CA VAL A 49 -5.68 6.08 4.07
C VAL A 49 -6.55 5.32 5.06
N GLU A 50 -6.83 4.05 4.75
CA GLU A 50 -7.44 3.12 5.68
C GLU A 50 -6.43 2.06 6.11
N PHE A 51 -6.19 1.98 7.41
CA PHE A 51 -5.39 0.92 8.01
C PHE A 51 -6.33 -0.18 8.48
N ARG A 52 -6.41 -1.27 7.72
CA ARG A 52 -7.25 -2.43 8.03
C ARG A 52 -6.39 -3.59 8.50
N ASP A 53 -7.04 -4.56 9.15
CA ASP A 53 -6.39 -5.76 9.69
C ASP A 53 -5.62 -6.58 8.65
N ASN A 54 -6.08 -6.61 7.40
CA ASN A 54 -5.44 -7.42 6.34
C ASN A 54 -4.83 -6.59 5.21
N ARG A 55 -4.97 -5.26 5.22
CA ARG A 55 -4.48 -4.40 4.14
C ARG A 55 -4.42 -2.93 4.53
N VAL A 56 -3.61 -2.18 3.80
CA VAL A 56 -3.66 -0.70 3.78
C VAL A 56 -4.30 -0.27 2.47
N VAL A 57 -5.23 0.67 2.54
CA VAL A 57 -5.96 1.16 1.35
C VAL A 57 -5.74 2.66 1.19
N PHE A 58 -5.27 3.06 0.02
CA PHE A 58 -5.15 4.46 -0.37
C PHE A 58 -6.29 4.83 -1.31
N LEU A 59 -7.15 5.76 -0.87
CA LEU A 59 -8.22 6.33 -1.68
C LEU A 59 -7.75 7.68 -2.24
N VAL A 60 -7.42 7.71 -3.53
CA VAL A 60 -6.83 8.84 -4.23
C VAL A 60 -7.89 9.53 -5.08
N ARG A 61 -8.15 10.80 -4.80
CA ARG A 61 -9.17 11.57 -5.53
C ARG A 61 -8.70 11.96 -6.93
N ALA A 62 -7.46 12.40 -7.08
CA ALA A 62 -6.86 12.81 -8.34
C ALA A 62 -5.40 12.39 -8.37
N LEU A 63 -4.95 11.82 -9.49
CA LEU A 63 -3.59 11.40 -9.72
C LEU A 63 -3.14 11.94 -11.08
N ALA A 64 -2.15 12.83 -11.09
CA ALA A 64 -1.61 13.35 -12.34
C ALA A 64 -0.86 12.27 -13.12
N ARG A 65 -0.66 12.46 -14.42
CA ARG A 65 0.26 11.65 -15.22
C ARG A 65 1.69 11.74 -14.68
N GLY A 66 2.45 10.67 -14.83
CA GLY A 66 3.83 10.58 -14.38
C GLY A 66 4.01 9.64 -13.19
N LYS A 67 5.15 9.76 -12.53
CA LYS A 67 5.56 8.91 -11.41
C LYS A 67 5.20 9.56 -10.09
N HIS A 68 4.69 8.75 -9.18
CA HIS A 68 4.36 9.13 -7.81
C HIS A 68 4.83 8.03 -6.87
N SER A 69 5.02 8.36 -5.60
CA SER A 69 5.14 7.35 -4.58
C SER A 69 4.30 7.68 -3.35
N VAL A 70 3.99 6.66 -2.57
CA VAL A 70 3.47 6.81 -1.22
C VAL A 70 4.10 5.78 -0.33
N SER A 71 4.44 6.19 0.88
CA SER A 71 4.97 5.28 1.88
C SER A 71 4.10 5.18 3.12
N TYR A 72 4.22 4.04 3.78
CA TYR A 72 3.70 3.81 5.12
C TYR A 72 4.63 2.85 5.86
N ARG A 73 4.51 2.78 7.19
CA ARG A 73 5.39 1.94 8.00
C ARG A 73 4.66 0.75 8.57
N MET A 74 5.37 -0.37 8.63
CA MET A 74 4.93 -1.58 9.31
C MET A 74 6.00 -2.05 10.29
N ARG A 75 5.58 -2.81 11.29
CA ARG A 75 6.46 -3.56 12.18
C ARG A 75 6.45 -5.03 11.78
N ALA A 76 7.63 -5.63 11.70
CA ALA A 76 7.76 -7.08 11.61
C ALA A 76 7.55 -7.69 13.00
N GLU A 77 6.48 -8.47 13.20
CA GLU A 77 6.11 -9.00 14.51
C GLU A 77 6.51 -10.47 14.64
N ILE A 78 6.02 -11.32 13.74
CA ILE A 78 6.11 -12.78 13.88
C ILE A 78 7.27 -13.31 13.03
N PRO A 79 8.26 -14.00 13.61
CA PRO A 79 9.30 -14.71 12.87
C PRO A 79 8.70 -15.76 11.92
N GLY A 80 9.17 -15.80 10.67
CA GLY A 80 8.62 -16.69 9.65
C GLY A 80 8.88 -16.23 8.23
N ARG A 81 8.36 -17.01 7.27
CA ARG A 81 8.38 -16.68 5.85
C ARG A 81 6.97 -16.34 5.38
N PHE A 82 6.82 -15.16 4.79
CA PHE A 82 5.53 -14.62 4.37
C PHE A 82 5.59 -14.13 2.94
N SER A 83 4.42 -14.00 2.34
CA SER A 83 4.25 -13.38 1.03
C SER A 83 3.53 -12.05 1.21
N ALA A 84 4.15 -10.97 0.74
CA ALA A 84 3.46 -9.72 0.46
C ALA A 84 2.78 -9.89 -0.90
N LEU A 85 1.46 -10.02 -0.88
CA LEU A 85 0.69 -10.19 -2.12
C LEU A 85 0.77 -8.89 -2.94
N PRO A 86 0.64 -8.97 -4.28
CA PRO A 86 0.59 -7.79 -5.12
C PRO A 86 -0.37 -6.72 -4.62
N THR A 87 0.11 -5.47 -4.58
CA THR A 87 -0.73 -4.29 -4.46
C THR A 87 -1.63 -4.20 -5.68
N LYS A 88 -2.91 -3.92 -5.47
CA LYS A 88 -3.91 -3.79 -6.54
C LYS A 88 -4.31 -2.34 -6.72
N ALA A 89 -4.21 -1.83 -7.94
CA ALA A 89 -4.75 -0.54 -8.33
C ALA A 89 -6.05 -0.74 -9.12
N SER A 90 -7.07 0.04 -8.81
CA SER A 90 -8.34 0.03 -9.54
C SER A 90 -8.99 1.41 -9.55
N ALA A 91 -9.73 1.73 -10.60
CA ALA A 91 -10.58 2.92 -10.59
C ALA A 91 -11.99 2.57 -10.08
N MET A 92 -12.55 3.46 -9.25
CA MET A 92 -13.87 3.26 -8.66
C MET A 92 -14.99 3.23 -9.70
N TYR A 93 -14.84 4.01 -10.78
CA TYR A 93 -15.89 4.22 -11.79
C TYR A 93 -15.53 3.72 -13.19
N ALA A 94 -14.31 3.16 -13.37
CA ALA A 94 -13.82 2.62 -14.64
C ALA A 94 -13.18 1.24 -14.37
N PRO A 95 -13.99 0.18 -14.22
CA PRO A 95 -13.51 -1.13 -13.76
C PRO A 95 -12.49 -1.78 -14.69
N GLU A 96 -12.40 -1.36 -15.95
CA GLU A 96 -11.39 -1.76 -16.92
C GLU A 96 -9.99 -1.21 -16.61
N LEU A 97 -9.89 -0.09 -15.87
CA LEU A 97 -8.62 0.49 -15.44
C LEU A 97 -8.13 -0.23 -14.18
N LYS A 98 -7.11 -1.07 -14.37
CA LYS A 98 -6.49 -1.88 -13.32
C LYS A 98 -4.97 -1.85 -13.42
N GLY A 99 -4.30 -2.07 -12.29
CA GLY A 99 -2.86 -2.30 -12.20
C GLY A 99 -2.55 -3.27 -11.06
N ASN A 100 -1.44 -3.99 -11.15
CA ASN A 100 -0.93 -4.82 -10.06
C ASN A 100 0.58 -4.65 -9.98
N SER A 101 1.12 -4.67 -8.76
CA SER A 101 2.55 -4.84 -8.54
C SER A 101 2.95 -6.32 -8.65
N ASP A 102 4.23 -6.59 -8.43
CA ASP A 102 4.71 -7.95 -8.20
C ASP A 102 4.51 -8.40 -6.74
N GLU A 103 4.61 -9.71 -6.50
CA GLU A 103 4.67 -10.30 -5.17
C GLU A 103 6.08 -10.16 -4.58
N ILE A 104 6.18 -9.95 -3.26
CA ILE A 104 7.47 -9.96 -2.55
C ILE A 104 7.48 -11.06 -1.49
N LYS A 105 8.54 -11.88 -1.48
CA LYS A 105 8.78 -12.87 -0.41
C LYS A 105 9.60 -12.25 0.71
N LEU A 106 9.09 -12.31 1.94
CA LEU A 106 9.73 -11.73 3.11
C LEU A 106 10.08 -12.82 4.12
N GLN A 107 11.24 -12.67 4.76
CA GLN A 107 11.65 -13.51 5.88
C GLN A 107 11.90 -12.63 7.09
N VAL A 108 11.11 -12.85 8.15
CA VAL A 108 11.34 -12.27 9.47
C VAL A 108 12.17 -13.27 10.27
N VAL A 109 13.33 -12.84 10.72
CA VAL A 109 14.22 -13.58 11.63
C VAL A 109 14.18 -12.92 13.01
N ASP A 110 14.55 -13.66 14.05
CA ASP A 110 14.74 -13.11 15.39
C ASP A 110 15.83 -12.02 15.44
#